data_AF-A0A922SM83-F1
#
_entry.id   AF-A0A922SM83-F1
#
_cell.length_a   1.000
_cell.length_b   1.000
_cell.length_c   1.000
_cell.angle_alpha   90.00
_cell.angle_beta   90.00
_cell.angle_gamma   90.00
#
_symmetry.space_group_name_H-M   'P 1'
#
loop_
_entity.id
_entity.type
_entity.pdbx_description
1 polymer ?
#
loop_
_entity_poly.entity_id
_entity_poly.type
_entity_poly.pdbx_seq_one_letter_code
_entity_poly.pdbx_strand_id
1 'polypeptide(L)'
;MTWNKLLCNIRELQLVGTLSGGQSFRWKQNIDSNEWIGVFSKTVWKLRESDDHLQYQVIGSLHNSKKEQIKNNKKSKKDVDFDKLLEDYFRLDTNLGEYYKEWSEKDSLFEKACQQFYGIRMLRQEPVENLFSFICSQNNHISRISTMVEKLCSHYGEKICEYEGDTYYAFPEVEKLALPEVESELRNLGFGYRAKFIQKSAAQIVEWGGVEWFKSLQDMKYKDAKVELMKLHGIGPKVNFSLFCEGVLFCADLKKFQQTDDDSATSKPKKKRKKL
;
A
#
# COMPACT_ATOMS: atom_id res chain seq x y z
N MET A 1 15.14 21.29 -10.84
CA MET A 1 13.75 21.27 -10.35
C MET A 1 13.74 21.74 -8.90
N THR A 2 12.77 22.54 -8.50
CA THR A 2 12.64 23.04 -7.12
C THR A 2 11.95 21.98 -6.25
N TRP A 3 12.36 21.84 -4.99
CA TRP A 3 11.70 20.97 -4.03
C TRP A 3 10.46 21.66 -3.46
N ASN A 4 9.31 21.01 -3.54
CA ASN A 4 8.12 21.41 -2.80
C ASN A 4 8.28 21.00 -1.33
N LYS A 5 7.57 21.69 -0.44
CA LYS A 5 7.64 21.45 1.01
C LYS A 5 6.23 21.31 1.57
N LEU A 6 6.06 20.26 2.35
CA LEU A 6 4.86 20.00 3.11
C LEU A 6 5.22 20.03 4.60
N LEU A 7 4.46 20.80 5.39
CA LEU A 7 4.70 20.88 6.83
C LEU A 7 4.42 19.52 7.46
N CYS A 8 5.46 18.86 7.96
CA CYS A 8 5.35 17.53 8.54
C CYS A 8 6.55 17.31 9.46
N ASN A 9 6.29 17.27 10.77
CA ASN A 9 7.34 17.03 11.74
C ASN A 9 7.86 15.60 11.62
N ILE A 10 9.16 15.37 11.82
CA ILE A 10 9.76 14.03 11.76
C ILE A 10 9.15 13.05 12.79
N ARG A 11 8.60 13.55 13.90
CA ARG A 11 7.83 12.75 14.87
C ARG A 11 6.50 12.26 14.32
N GLU A 12 5.94 12.98 13.36
CA GLU A 12 4.71 12.60 12.66
C GLU A 12 5.02 11.64 11.51
N LEU A 13 6.05 11.88 10.69
CA LEU A 13 6.40 10.98 9.59
C LEU A 13 7.91 10.77 9.53
N GLN A 14 8.32 9.50 9.57
CA GLN A 14 9.69 9.06 9.38
C GLN A 14 9.74 8.07 8.21
N LEU A 15 10.44 8.45 7.14
CA LEU A 15 10.40 7.76 5.85
C LEU A 15 11.00 6.36 5.93
N VAL A 16 12.13 6.17 6.63
CA VAL A 16 12.76 4.84 6.72
C VAL A 16 11.82 3.84 7.41
N GLY A 17 11.29 4.18 8.58
CA GLY A 17 10.38 3.31 9.32
C GLY A 17 9.06 3.05 8.58
N THR A 18 8.56 4.04 7.84
CA THR A 18 7.31 3.93 7.09
C THR A 18 7.47 3.16 5.78
N LEU A 19 8.50 3.46 4.98
CA LEU A 19 8.67 2.94 3.63
C LEU A 19 9.46 1.62 3.58
N SER A 20 10.33 1.34 4.56
CA SER A 20 11.03 0.04 4.65
C SER A 20 10.25 -1.05 5.39
N GLY A 21 9.15 -0.70 6.05
CA GLY A 21 8.38 -1.61 6.92
C GLY A 21 7.61 -2.73 6.21
N GLY A 22 7.83 -2.95 4.91
CA GLY A 22 7.13 -3.96 4.11
C GLY A 22 5.66 -3.62 3.83
N GLN A 23 5.25 -2.37 4.06
CA GLN A 23 3.92 -1.88 3.69
C GLN A 23 3.82 -1.65 2.19
N SER A 24 4.81 -0.97 1.60
CA SER A 24 4.95 -0.74 0.17
C SER A 24 6.22 -1.41 -0.34
N PHE A 25 6.19 -1.81 -1.61
CA PHE A 25 7.31 -2.42 -2.32
C PHE A 25 7.75 -1.58 -3.53
N ARG A 26 7.24 -0.35 -3.66
CA ARG A 26 7.47 0.58 -4.78
C ARG A 26 8.47 1.70 -4.47
N TRP A 27 9.13 1.66 -3.32
CA TRP A 27 10.08 2.68 -2.87
C TRP A 27 11.51 2.14 -2.82
N LYS A 28 12.46 2.94 -3.28
CA LYS A 28 13.90 2.71 -3.20
C LYS A 28 14.55 3.88 -2.49
N GLN A 29 15.45 3.60 -1.55
CA GLN A 29 16.24 4.62 -0.87
C GLN A 29 17.61 4.75 -1.54
N ASN A 30 18.02 5.97 -1.82
CA ASN A 30 19.41 6.33 -2.05
C ASN A 30 20.01 6.74 -0.71
N ILE A 31 20.86 5.88 -0.14
CA ILE A 31 21.42 6.03 1.20
C ILE A 31 22.34 7.26 1.27
N ASP A 32 23.11 7.53 0.22
CA ASP A 32 24.10 8.61 0.20
C ASP A 32 23.47 10.00 0.24
N SER A 33 22.32 10.16 -0.42
CA SER A 33 21.58 11.43 -0.49
C SER A 33 20.43 11.52 0.53
N ASN A 34 20.12 10.42 1.22
CA ASN A 34 18.91 10.24 2.03
C ASN A 34 17.61 10.60 1.26
N GLU A 35 17.58 10.25 -0.03
CA GLU A 35 16.45 10.50 -0.91
C GLU A 35 15.73 9.18 -1.19
N TRP A 36 14.41 9.27 -1.33
CA TRP A 36 13.55 8.15 -1.68
C TRP A 36 12.96 8.40 -3.05
N ILE A 37 12.98 7.39 -3.91
CA ILE A 37 12.27 7.42 -5.18
C ILE A 37 11.28 6.27 -5.23
N GLY A 38 10.07 6.56 -5.68
CA GLY A 38 9.03 5.55 -5.76
C GLY A 38 7.84 5.97 -6.59
N VAL A 39 6.92 5.03 -6.75
CA VAL A 39 5.72 5.21 -7.57
C VAL A 39 4.48 4.97 -6.72
N PHE A 40 3.57 5.95 -6.70
CA PHE A 40 2.21 5.77 -6.22
C PHE A 40 1.29 6.76 -6.95
N SER A 41 -0.02 6.48 -7.00
CA SER A 41 -1.01 7.31 -7.71
C SER A 41 -0.56 7.69 -9.14
N LYS A 42 -0.02 6.71 -9.88
CA LYS A 42 0.45 6.86 -11.27
C LYS A 42 1.47 8.00 -11.46
N THR A 43 2.24 8.27 -10.42
CA THR A 43 3.17 9.40 -10.32
C THR A 43 4.48 8.91 -9.73
N VAL A 44 5.60 9.36 -10.29
CA VAL A 44 6.94 9.11 -9.78
C VAL A 44 7.31 10.24 -8.84
N TRP A 45 7.57 9.88 -7.60
CA TRP A 45 7.86 10.80 -6.51
C TRP A 45 9.30 10.65 -6.08
N LYS A 46 9.94 11.78 -5.83
CA LYS A 46 11.20 11.85 -5.12
C LYS A 46 10.94 12.55 -3.79
N LEU A 47 11.26 11.91 -2.67
CA LEU A 47 11.02 12.40 -1.33
C LEU A 47 12.33 12.53 -0.57
N ARG A 48 12.38 13.49 0.36
CA ARG A 48 13.37 13.52 1.43
C ARG A 48 12.78 14.23 2.63
N GLU A 49 13.17 13.81 3.82
CA GLU A 49 12.67 14.38 5.06
C GLU A 49 13.64 15.42 5.64
N SER A 50 13.08 16.34 6.42
CA SER A 50 13.76 17.28 7.30
C SER A 50 12.99 17.34 8.62
N ASP A 51 13.52 18.02 9.64
CA ASP A 51 12.95 17.98 11.00
C ASP A 51 11.48 18.42 11.07
N ASP A 52 11.09 19.40 10.24
CA ASP A 52 9.78 20.04 10.25
C ASP A 52 9.01 19.96 8.91
N HIS A 53 9.65 19.45 7.86
CA HIS A 53 9.01 19.31 6.54
C HIS A 53 9.32 17.98 5.87
N LEU A 54 8.32 17.45 5.16
CA LEU A 54 8.51 16.51 4.08
C LEU A 54 8.77 17.30 2.79
N GLN A 55 9.89 17.05 2.13
CA GLN A 55 10.22 17.67 0.85
C GLN A 55 9.97 16.67 -0.28
N TYR A 56 9.39 17.14 -1.37
CA TYR A 56 9.12 16.27 -2.51
C TYR A 56 9.34 16.93 -3.87
N GLN A 57 9.53 16.09 -4.89
CA GLN A 57 9.48 16.43 -6.31
C GLN A 57 8.62 15.41 -7.04
N VAL A 58 7.85 15.91 -8.00
CA VAL A 58 7.12 15.07 -8.97
C VAL A 58 7.99 14.94 -10.21
N ILE A 59 8.57 13.76 -10.42
CA ILE A 59 9.47 13.49 -11.54
C ILE A 59 8.68 13.26 -12.84
N GLY A 60 7.55 12.57 -12.74
CA GLY A 60 6.65 12.32 -13.85
C GLY A 60 5.27 11.86 -13.37
N SER A 61 4.22 12.13 -14.13
CA SER A 61 2.85 11.76 -13.75
C SER A 61 1.97 11.53 -14.96
N LEU A 62 1.23 10.41 -14.98
CA LEU A 62 0.23 10.14 -16.01
C LEU A 62 -0.99 11.06 -15.92
N HIS A 63 -1.18 11.74 -14.79
CA HIS A 63 -2.21 12.77 -14.68
C HIS A 63 -1.93 13.98 -15.58
N ASN A 64 -0.64 14.25 -15.86
CA ASN A 64 -0.21 15.32 -16.74
C ASN A 64 -0.22 14.91 -18.23
N SER A 65 0.02 13.63 -18.55
CA SER A 65 0.13 13.14 -19.94
C SER A 65 -1.18 13.22 -20.75
N LYS A 66 -2.35 13.23 -20.09
CA LYS A 66 -3.63 13.50 -20.76
C LYS A 66 -3.79 14.96 -21.25
N LYS A 67 -2.82 15.85 -21.00
CA LYS A 67 -2.78 17.23 -21.50
C LYS A 67 -2.39 17.34 -22.98
N GLU A 68 -1.67 16.37 -23.57
CA GLU A 68 -1.19 16.49 -24.96
C GLU A 68 -2.17 16.03 -26.05
N GLN A 69 -3.16 15.18 -25.73
CA GLN A 69 -4.15 14.74 -26.71
C GLN A 69 -5.41 15.62 -26.82
N ILE A 70 -5.60 16.60 -25.92
CA ILE A 70 -6.82 17.45 -25.88
C ILE A 70 -6.43 18.93 -25.83
N LYS A 71 -5.71 19.42 -26.84
CA LYS A 71 -5.49 20.88 -27.01
C LYS A 71 -6.66 21.63 -27.66
N ASN A 72 -7.79 20.95 -27.95
CA ASN A 72 -8.87 21.54 -28.74
C ASN A 72 -10.20 21.82 -28.02
N ASN A 73 -10.31 21.73 -26.69
CA ASN A 73 -11.53 22.25 -26.05
C ASN A 73 -11.26 22.87 -24.68
N LYS A 74 -11.53 24.19 -24.61
CA LYS A 74 -11.63 24.99 -23.39
C LYS A 74 -12.70 24.38 -22.47
N LYS A 75 -12.29 23.46 -21.59
CA LYS A 75 -12.97 23.20 -20.32
C LYS A 75 -11.91 23.27 -19.23
N SER A 76 -12.04 24.29 -18.39
CA SER A 76 -11.33 24.46 -17.12
C SER A 76 -11.20 23.12 -16.40
N LYS A 77 -9.98 22.58 -16.32
CA LYS A 77 -9.67 21.33 -15.63
C LYS A 77 -8.85 21.65 -14.39
N LYS A 78 -9.30 21.17 -13.22
CA LYS A 78 -8.58 21.26 -11.94
C LYS A 78 -7.15 20.74 -12.13
N ASP A 79 -6.16 21.55 -11.79
CA ASP A 79 -4.80 21.05 -11.60
C ASP A 79 -4.80 19.98 -10.51
N VAL A 80 -3.94 18.97 -10.69
CA VAL A 80 -3.78 17.91 -9.68
C VAL A 80 -3.09 18.53 -8.48
N ASP A 81 -3.73 18.38 -7.32
CA ASP A 81 -3.18 18.80 -6.04
C ASP A 81 -2.24 17.70 -5.53
N PHE A 82 -0.95 17.84 -5.83
CA PHE A 82 0.08 16.89 -5.42
C PHE A 82 0.35 16.91 -3.91
N ASP A 83 0.17 18.06 -3.25
CA ASP A 83 0.27 18.14 -1.79
C ASP A 83 -0.79 17.23 -1.16
N LYS A 84 -2.04 17.38 -1.60
CA LYS A 84 -3.14 16.55 -1.10
C LYS A 84 -2.98 15.06 -1.38
N LEU A 85 -2.44 14.68 -2.55
CA LEU A 85 -2.15 13.28 -2.85
C LEU A 85 -1.12 12.68 -1.89
N LEU A 86 -0.10 13.46 -1.53
CA LEU A 86 0.94 13.04 -0.61
C LEU A 86 0.43 12.98 0.83
N GLU A 87 -0.35 13.97 1.25
CA GLU A 87 -1.04 14.00 2.55
C GLU A 87 -1.94 12.77 2.72
N ASP A 88 -2.72 12.45 1.70
CA ASP A 88 -3.62 11.30 1.70
C ASP A 88 -2.84 9.98 1.79
N TYR A 89 -1.81 9.80 0.96
CA TYR A 89 -0.98 8.60 0.92
C TYR A 89 -0.30 8.30 2.26
N PHE A 90 0.19 9.33 2.97
CA PHE A 90 0.80 9.19 4.29
C PHE A 90 -0.19 9.33 5.45
N ARG A 91 -1.50 9.56 5.19
CA ARG A 91 -2.53 9.80 6.21
C ARG A 91 -2.20 10.97 7.15
N LEU A 92 -1.68 12.06 6.60
CA LEU A 92 -1.28 13.23 7.38
C LEU A 92 -2.47 13.99 8.01
N ASP A 93 -3.69 13.62 7.63
CA ASP A 93 -4.94 14.01 8.30
C ASP A 93 -5.06 13.46 9.73
N THR A 94 -4.27 12.43 10.08
CA THR A 94 -4.29 11.77 11.38
C THR A 94 -3.14 12.27 12.26
N ASN A 95 -3.43 12.77 13.47
CA ASN A 95 -2.42 13.18 14.45
C ASN A 95 -1.77 11.94 15.08
N LEU A 96 -0.56 11.58 14.65
CA LEU A 96 0.12 10.36 15.11
C LEU A 96 0.60 10.52 16.55
N GLY A 97 1.03 11.71 16.95
CA GLY A 97 1.47 12.02 18.30
C GLY A 97 0.41 11.71 19.37
N GLU A 98 -0.87 11.96 19.09
CA GLU A 98 -1.97 11.62 20.00
C GLU A 98 -2.08 10.11 20.22
N TYR A 99 -1.99 9.30 19.16
CA TYR A 99 -2.01 7.84 19.28
C TYR A 99 -0.78 7.30 20.01
N TYR A 100 0.41 7.84 19.70
CA TYR A 100 1.64 7.44 20.39
C TYR A 100 1.54 7.70 21.89
N LYS A 101 0.95 8.84 22.28
CA LYS A 101 0.69 9.16 23.68
C LYS A 101 -0.29 8.17 24.32
N GLU A 102 -1.45 7.95 23.68
CA GLU A 102 -2.46 7.02 24.19
C GLU A 102 -1.91 5.59 24.36
N TRP A 103 -1.16 5.09 23.38
CA TRP A 103 -0.57 3.75 23.43
C TRP A 103 0.54 3.65 24.47
N SER A 104 1.36 4.70 24.62
CA SER A 104 2.42 4.75 25.64
C SER A 104 1.85 4.75 27.06
N GLU A 105 0.72 5.43 27.30
CA GLU A 105 0.03 5.42 28.60
C GLU A 105 -0.50 4.01 28.97
N LYS A 106 -0.82 3.18 27.97
CA LYS A 106 -1.37 1.82 28.15
C LYS A 106 -0.29 0.74 28.19
N ASP A 107 0.88 0.96 27.57
CA ASP A 107 1.95 -0.03 27.46
C ASP A 107 3.35 0.59 27.60
N SER A 108 3.99 0.32 28.75
CA SER A 108 5.37 0.77 29.04
C SER A 108 6.43 0.20 28.08
N LEU A 109 6.18 -0.94 27.44
CA LEU A 109 7.08 -1.48 26.42
C LEU A 109 6.98 -0.65 25.14
N PHE A 110 5.76 -0.28 24.75
CA PHE A 110 5.52 0.60 23.63
C PHE A 110 6.14 1.98 23.85
N GLU A 111 5.96 2.58 25.03
CA GLU A 111 6.57 3.86 25.41
C GLU A 111 8.10 3.86 25.20
N LYS A 112 8.78 2.79 25.65
CA LYS A 112 10.22 2.63 25.45
C LYS A 112 10.59 2.47 23.97
N ALA A 113 9.82 1.69 23.22
CA ALA A 113 10.06 1.49 21.80
C ALA A 113 9.94 2.81 21.01
N CYS A 114 9.01 3.69 21.39
CA CYS A 114 8.78 4.97 20.73
C CYS A 114 9.96 5.95 20.80
N GLN A 115 10.90 5.74 21.72
CA GLN A 115 12.13 6.55 21.78
C GLN A 115 13.01 6.31 20.55
N GLN A 116 13.01 5.07 20.02
CA GLN A 116 13.79 4.67 18.86
C GLN A 116 12.95 4.63 17.57
N PHE A 117 11.68 4.24 17.68
CA PHE A 117 10.76 4.05 16.56
C PHE A 117 9.64 5.08 16.63
N TYR A 118 9.75 6.17 15.89
CA TYR A 118 8.79 7.28 15.86
C TYR A 118 8.41 7.62 14.42
N GLY A 119 7.30 8.33 14.23
CA GLY A 119 6.86 8.75 12.89
C GLY A 119 6.50 7.60 11.95
N ILE A 120 6.35 6.37 12.47
CA ILE A 120 6.00 5.21 11.64
C ILE A 120 4.50 5.26 11.36
N ARG A 121 4.14 5.52 10.11
CA ARG A 121 2.75 5.66 9.67
C ARG A 121 2.29 4.46 8.87
N MET A 122 0.97 4.25 8.88
CA MET A 122 0.32 3.32 7.98
C MET A 122 -0.02 4.02 6.66
N LEU A 123 0.39 3.45 5.53
CA LEU A 123 0.15 4.04 4.22
C LEU A 123 -1.33 3.92 3.79
N ARG A 124 -1.76 4.80 2.88
CA ARG A 124 -3.05 4.78 2.17
C ARG A 124 -2.79 4.44 0.70
N GLN A 125 -2.67 3.15 0.41
CA GLN A 125 -2.32 2.58 -0.88
C GLN A 125 -3.55 2.30 -1.74
N GLU A 126 -3.36 2.27 -3.06
CA GLU A 126 -4.39 1.83 -3.98
C GLU A 126 -4.74 0.35 -3.74
N PRO A 127 -6.04 -0.02 -3.62
CA PRO A 127 -6.45 -1.39 -3.27
C PRO A 127 -5.92 -2.48 -4.19
N VAL A 128 -5.89 -2.21 -5.50
CA VAL A 128 -5.37 -3.14 -6.51
C VAL A 128 -3.87 -3.38 -6.31
N GLU A 129 -3.08 -2.31 -6.23
CA GLU A 129 -1.63 -2.39 -6.02
C GLU A 129 -1.31 -3.14 -4.72
N ASN A 130 -1.99 -2.77 -3.64
CA ASN A 130 -1.80 -3.39 -2.34
C ASN A 130 -2.11 -4.89 -2.38
N LEU A 131 -3.30 -5.28 -2.83
CA LEU A 131 -3.72 -6.68 -2.89
C LEU A 131 -2.72 -7.56 -3.65
N PHE A 132 -2.35 -7.17 -4.87
CA PHE A 132 -1.48 -7.99 -5.71
C PHE A 132 -0.01 -7.97 -5.23
N SER A 133 0.44 -6.87 -4.62
CA SER A 133 1.75 -6.83 -3.96
C SER A 133 1.83 -7.80 -2.78
N PHE A 134 0.76 -7.87 -1.96
CA PHE A 134 0.69 -8.85 -0.89
C PHE A 134 0.53 -10.29 -1.40
N ILE A 135 -0.16 -10.53 -2.53
CA ILE A 135 -0.15 -11.88 -3.15
C ILE A 135 1.29 -12.29 -3.48
N CYS A 136 2.13 -11.36 -3.94
CA CYS A 136 3.56 -11.60 -4.19
C CYS A 136 4.36 -11.86 -2.90
N SER A 137 3.90 -11.38 -1.74
CA SER A 137 4.61 -11.49 -0.45
C SER A 137 4.47 -12.84 0.25
N GLN A 138 3.45 -13.63 -0.09
CA GLN A 138 3.19 -14.94 0.53
C GLN A 138 4.43 -15.84 0.49
N ASN A 139 4.96 -16.25 1.66
CA ASN A 139 6.17 -17.09 1.76
C ASN A 139 7.36 -16.54 0.93
N ASN A 140 7.70 -15.27 1.16
CA ASN A 140 8.73 -14.54 0.42
C ASN A 140 9.46 -13.54 1.34
N HIS A 141 10.52 -12.89 0.85
CA HIS A 141 11.26 -11.85 1.58
C HIS A 141 11.27 -10.53 0.80
N ILE A 142 11.37 -9.41 1.51
CA ILE A 142 11.11 -8.04 1.00
C ILE A 142 11.83 -7.77 -0.34
N SER A 143 13.13 -8.05 -0.44
CA SER A 143 13.90 -7.81 -1.68
C SER A 143 13.33 -8.52 -2.92
N ARG A 144 12.96 -9.80 -2.79
CA ARG A 144 12.34 -10.56 -3.88
C ARG A 144 10.93 -10.08 -4.18
N ILE A 145 10.18 -9.64 -3.18
CA ILE A 145 8.82 -9.09 -3.37
C ILE A 145 8.89 -7.81 -4.20
N SER A 146 9.76 -6.86 -3.84
CA SER A 146 9.96 -5.63 -4.60
C SER A 146 10.36 -5.89 -6.05
N THR A 147 11.23 -6.89 -6.28
CA THR A 147 11.61 -7.31 -7.64
C THR A 147 10.41 -7.88 -8.42
N MET A 148 9.57 -8.69 -7.78
CA MET A 148 8.37 -9.25 -8.42
C MET A 148 7.37 -8.15 -8.75
N VAL A 149 7.12 -7.22 -7.83
CA VAL A 149 6.22 -6.09 -8.06
C VAL A 149 6.75 -5.18 -9.18
N GLU A 150 8.06 -4.93 -9.26
CA GLU A 150 8.66 -4.16 -10.36
C GLU A 150 8.52 -4.88 -11.72
N LYS A 151 8.71 -6.19 -11.76
CA LYS A 151 8.46 -6.99 -12.99
C LYS A 151 6.99 -6.92 -13.42
N LEU A 152 6.06 -6.96 -12.46
CA LEU A 152 4.64 -6.86 -12.74
C LEU A 152 4.31 -5.49 -13.37
N CYS A 153 4.86 -4.41 -12.79
CA CYS A 153 4.65 -3.05 -13.28
C CYS A 153 5.32 -2.81 -14.64
N SER A 154 6.56 -3.25 -14.85
CA SER A 154 7.24 -3.05 -16.13
C SER A 154 6.63 -3.85 -17.28
N HIS A 155 6.01 -5.01 -17.01
CA HIS A 155 5.41 -5.84 -18.05
C HIS A 155 3.96 -5.44 -18.40
N TYR A 156 3.13 -5.12 -17.41
CA TYR A 156 1.70 -4.83 -17.62
C TYR A 156 1.31 -3.37 -17.34
N GLY A 157 2.16 -2.60 -16.67
CA GLY A 157 1.91 -1.22 -16.29
C GLY A 157 2.06 -0.23 -17.44
N GLU A 158 1.48 0.96 -17.26
CA GLU A 158 1.66 2.07 -18.19
C GLU A 158 2.96 2.83 -17.84
N LYS A 159 3.79 3.11 -18.85
CA LYS A 159 5.03 3.88 -18.67
C LYS A 159 4.71 5.32 -18.23
N ILE A 160 5.27 5.74 -17.10
CA ILE A 160 5.09 7.10 -16.56
C ILE A 160 6.16 8.04 -17.13
N CYS A 161 7.44 7.71 -16.92
CA CYS A 161 8.59 8.49 -17.38
C CYS A 161 9.88 7.68 -17.34
N GLU A 162 10.94 8.25 -17.91
CA GLU A 162 12.33 7.81 -17.68
C GLU A 162 13.03 8.84 -16.80
N TYR A 163 13.84 8.37 -15.85
CA TYR A 163 14.59 9.23 -14.95
C TYR A 163 15.86 8.53 -14.50
N GLU A 164 17.01 9.21 -14.60
CA GLU A 164 18.33 8.70 -14.22
C GLU A 164 18.69 7.32 -14.82
N GLY A 165 18.21 7.05 -16.05
CA GLY A 165 18.47 5.80 -16.76
C GLY A 165 17.49 4.65 -16.43
N ASP A 166 16.60 4.84 -15.47
CA ASP A 166 15.53 3.89 -15.13
C ASP A 166 14.21 4.29 -15.81
N THR A 167 13.40 3.29 -16.19
CA THR A 167 12.02 3.50 -16.66
C THR A 167 11.04 3.17 -15.55
N TYR A 168 10.13 4.11 -15.26
CA TYR A 168 9.13 3.96 -14.21
C TYR A 168 7.75 3.68 -14.82
N TYR A 169 7.07 2.69 -14.26
CA TYR A 169 5.74 2.26 -14.68
C TYR A 169 4.74 2.39 -13.55
N ALA A 170 3.49 2.73 -13.89
CA ALA A 170 2.36 2.64 -12.98
C ALA A 170 2.04 1.18 -12.67
N PHE A 171 1.37 0.93 -11.55
CA PHE A 171 0.85 -0.40 -11.26
C PHE A 171 -0.19 -0.80 -12.33
N PRO A 172 -0.24 -2.08 -12.77
CA PRO A 172 -1.19 -2.50 -13.80
C PRO A 172 -2.64 -2.35 -13.35
N GLU A 173 -3.51 -1.98 -14.29
CA GLU A 173 -4.96 -2.07 -14.10
C GLU A 173 -5.38 -3.54 -13.92
N VAL A 174 -6.40 -3.77 -13.09
CA VAL A 174 -6.83 -5.14 -12.75
C VAL A 174 -7.30 -5.92 -13.98
N GLU A 175 -7.89 -5.24 -14.95
CA GLU A 175 -8.36 -5.82 -16.22
C GLU A 175 -7.20 -6.40 -17.04
N LYS A 176 -6.02 -5.77 -17.00
CA LYS A 176 -4.84 -6.32 -17.69
C LYS A 176 -4.35 -7.60 -17.04
N LEU A 177 -4.45 -7.69 -15.71
CA LEU A 177 -4.04 -8.88 -14.95
C LEU A 177 -5.05 -10.03 -15.06
N ALA A 178 -6.29 -9.73 -15.45
CA ALA A 178 -7.36 -10.72 -15.60
C ALA A 178 -7.26 -11.56 -16.88
N LEU A 179 -6.45 -11.13 -17.86
CA LEU A 179 -6.35 -11.80 -19.16
C LEU A 179 -5.88 -13.26 -19.00
N PRO A 180 -6.41 -14.22 -19.79
CA PRO A 180 -6.10 -15.66 -19.64
C PRO A 180 -4.61 -16.02 -19.73
N GLU A 181 -3.86 -15.32 -20.57
CA GLU A 181 -2.43 -15.54 -20.85
C GLU A 181 -1.51 -15.15 -19.68
N VAL A 182 -1.98 -14.28 -18.78
CA VAL A 182 -1.19 -13.69 -17.68
C VAL A 182 -0.63 -14.76 -16.75
N GLU A 183 -1.36 -15.85 -16.48
CA GLU A 183 -0.84 -16.91 -15.61
C GLU A 183 0.44 -17.51 -16.20
N SER A 184 0.42 -17.89 -17.49
CA SER A 184 1.58 -18.50 -18.16
C SER A 184 2.77 -17.54 -18.26
N GLU A 185 2.51 -16.27 -18.56
CA GLU A 185 3.55 -15.25 -18.67
C GLU A 185 4.21 -14.98 -17.32
N LEU A 186 3.43 -14.82 -16.25
CA LEU A 186 3.95 -14.64 -14.90
C LEU A 186 4.74 -15.86 -14.42
N ARG A 187 4.36 -17.09 -14.82
CA ARG A 187 5.17 -18.29 -14.54
C ARG A 187 6.55 -18.18 -15.19
N ASN A 188 6.62 -17.75 -16.45
CA ASN A 188 7.88 -17.53 -17.17
C ASN A 188 8.72 -16.43 -16.52
N LEU A 189 8.08 -15.41 -15.93
CA LEU A 189 8.74 -14.32 -15.20
C LEU A 189 9.22 -14.69 -13.78
N GLY A 190 8.93 -15.92 -13.33
CA GLY A 190 9.41 -16.47 -12.06
C GLY A 190 8.48 -16.26 -10.86
N PHE A 191 7.18 -15.99 -11.08
CA PHE A 191 6.20 -15.84 -10.00
C PHE A 191 5.79 -17.18 -9.36
N GLY A 192 6.08 -18.29 -10.03
CA GLY A 192 5.78 -19.64 -9.54
C GLY A 192 4.28 -19.86 -9.35
N TYR A 193 3.88 -20.44 -8.22
CA TYR A 193 2.46 -20.71 -7.94
C TYR A 193 1.61 -19.42 -7.79
N ARG A 194 2.23 -18.28 -7.46
CA ARG A 194 1.53 -17.00 -7.26
C ARG A 194 0.98 -16.45 -8.56
N ALA A 195 1.54 -16.83 -9.71
CA ALA A 195 1.01 -16.47 -11.03
C ALA A 195 -0.47 -16.82 -11.16
N LYS A 196 -0.85 -18.03 -10.74
CA LYS A 196 -2.25 -18.49 -10.72
C LYS A 196 -3.12 -17.61 -9.80
N PHE A 197 -2.60 -17.23 -8.64
CA PHE A 197 -3.34 -16.42 -7.67
C PHE A 197 -3.59 -15.01 -8.19
N ILE A 198 -2.59 -14.40 -8.84
CA ILE A 198 -2.71 -13.08 -9.47
C ILE A 198 -3.77 -13.13 -10.57
N GLN A 199 -3.61 -14.01 -11.56
CA GLN A 199 -4.53 -14.07 -12.71
C GLN A 199 -5.96 -14.41 -12.28
N LYS A 200 -6.15 -15.43 -11.44
CA LYS A 200 -7.49 -15.85 -11.00
C LYS A 200 -8.17 -14.81 -10.11
N SER A 201 -7.43 -14.18 -9.20
CA SER A 201 -8.00 -13.11 -8.37
C SER A 201 -8.37 -11.89 -9.22
N ALA A 202 -7.53 -11.50 -10.18
CA ALA A 202 -7.84 -10.40 -11.10
C ALA A 202 -9.10 -10.70 -11.93
N ALA A 203 -9.19 -11.89 -12.53
CA ALA A 203 -10.38 -12.30 -13.28
C ALA A 203 -11.65 -12.29 -12.43
N GLN A 204 -11.58 -12.80 -11.21
CA GLN A 204 -12.69 -12.82 -10.25
C GLN A 204 -13.11 -11.40 -9.83
N ILE A 205 -12.14 -10.50 -9.61
CA ILE A 205 -12.42 -9.09 -9.28
C ILE A 205 -13.11 -8.39 -10.45
N VAL A 206 -12.65 -8.59 -11.68
CA VAL A 206 -13.28 -8.03 -12.88
C VAL A 206 -14.71 -8.52 -13.03
N GLU A 207 -14.96 -9.82 -12.81
CA GLU A 207 -16.31 -10.40 -12.80
C GLU A 207 -17.21 -9.76 -11.72
N TRP A 208 -16.65 -9.39 -10.57
CA TRP A 208 -17.36 -8.75 -9.47
C TRP A 208 -17.52 -7.22 -9.60
N GLY A 209 -17.11 -6.62 -10.72
CA GLY A 209 -17.25 -5.18 -10.97
C GLY A 209 -15.95 -4.38 -10.85
N GLY A 210 -14.79 -5.04 -10.83
CA GLY A 210 -13.48 -4.38 -10.94
C GLY A 210 -13.17 -3.49 -9.74
N VAL A 211 -12.75 -2.25 -10.01
CA VAL A 211 -12.41 -1.26 -8.97
C VAL A 211 -13.60 -0.92 -8.08
N GLU A 212 -14.84 -0.94 -8.59
CA GLU A 212 -16.03 -0.64 -7.78
C GLU A 212 -16.29 -1.69 -6.71
N TRP A 213 -15.87 -2.94 -6.93
CA TRP A 213 -15.94 -3.98 -5.89
C TRP A 213 -15.11 -3.60 -4.66
N PHE A 214 -13.91 -3.04 -4.84
CA PHE A 214 -13.09 -2.57 -3.71
C PHE A 214 -13.76 -1.44 -2.93
N LYS A 215 -14.46 -0.53 -3.61
CA LYS A 215 -15.25 0.52 -2.93
C LYS A 215 -16.37 -0.08 -2.10
N SER A 216 -17.05 -1.11 -2.59
CA SER A 216 -18.08 -1.80 -1.80
C SER A 216 -17.51 -2.40 -0.50
N LEU A 217 -16.24 -2.83 -0.50
CA LEU A 217 -15.58 -3.31 0.71
C LEU A 217 -15.38 -2.19 1.75
N GLN A 218 -15.24 -0.93 1.34
CA GLN A 218 -15.10 0.23 2.26
C GLN A 218 -16.36 0.42 3.12
N ASP A 219 -17.53 0.17 2.56
CA ASP A 219 -18.81 0.37 3.23
C ASP A 219 -19.21 -0.77 4.18
N MET A 220 -18.56 -1.94 4.07
CA MET A 220 -18.85 -3.11 4.91
C MET A 220 -18.31 -2.98 6.35
N LYS A 221 -18.69 -3.88 7.26
CA LYS A 221 -17.99 -4.02 8.55
C LYS A 221 -16.65 -4.72 8.34
N TYR A 222 -15.68 -4.50 9.23
CA TYR A 222 -14.34 -5.11 9.15
C TYR A 222 -14.40 -6.64 8.98
N LYS A 223 -15.21 -7.32 9.80
CA LYS A 223 -15.35 -8.80 9.76
C LYS A 223 -15.90 -9.27 8.40
N ASP A 224 -16.84 -8.54 7.83
CA ASP A 224 -17.48 -8.90 6.56
C ASP A 224 -16.53 -8.65 5.38
N ALA A 225 -15.86 -7.49 5.34
CA ALA A 225 -14.86 -7.18 4.32
C ALA A 225 -13.71 -8.20 4.30
N LYS A 226 -13.29 -8.66 5.49
CA LYS A 226 -12.29 -9.73 5.62
C LYS A 226 -12.79 -11.05 5.04
N VAL A 227 -14.05 -11.41 5.28
CA VAL A 227 -14.66 -12.62 4.70
C VAL A 227 -14.75 -12.51 3.18
N GLU A 228 -15.13 -11.36 2.64
CA GLU A 228 -15.16 -11.13 1.19
C GLU A 228 -13.78 -11.24 0.55
N LEU A 229 -12.74 -10.64 1.13
CA LEU A 229 -11.36 -10.77 0.64
C LEU A 229 -10.88 -12.24 0.62
N MET A 230 -11.27 -13.04 1.61
CA MET A 230 -10.93 -14.47 1.67
C MET A 230 -11.65 -15.34 0.63
N LYS A 231 -12.59 -14.78 -0.15
CA LYS A 231 -13.19 -15.50 -1.29
C LYS A 231 -12.29 -15.48 -2.53
N LEU A 232 -11.30 -14.60 -2.58
CA LEU A 232 -10.37 -14.51 -3.71
C LEU A 232 -9.45 -15.72 -3.80
N HIS A 233 -9.10 -16.08 -5.02
CA HIS A 233 -8.29 -17.26 -5.28
C HIS A 233 -6.86 -17.12 -4.73
N GLY A 234 -6.50 -18.01 -3.79
CA GLY A 234 -5.19 -17.96 -3.14
C GLY A 234 -5.14 -17.10 -1.89
N ILE A 235 -6.30 -16.63 -1.38
CA ILE A 235 -6.47 -15.95 -0.10
C ILE A 235 -7.33 -16.83 0.81
N GLY A 236 -6.72 -17.74 1.58
CA GLY A 236 -7.46 -18.75 2.37
C GLY A 236 -7.48 -18.47 3.89
N PRO A 237 -8.27 -19.17 4.69
CA PRO A 237 -8.45 -18.89 6.13
C PRO A 237 -7.25 -19.29 7.04
N LYS A 238 -6.08 -19.62 6.48
CA LYS A 238 -4.90 -20.00 7.30
C LYS A 238 -4.36 -18.77 8.04
N VAL A 239 -3.80 -18.97 9.23
CA VAL A 239 -3.36 -17.91 10.17
C VAL A 239 -2.52 -16.79 9.53
N ASN A 240 -1.68 -17.09 8.52
CA ASN A 240 -0.89 -16.08 7.79
C ASN A 240 -1.72 -15.13 6.91
N PHE A 241 -2.96 -15.49 6.56
CA PHE A 241 -3.84 -14.67 5.75
C PHE A 241 -4.66 -13.66 6.55
N SER A 242 -4.75 -13.81 7.88
CA SER A 242 -5.36 -12.80 8.74
C SER A 242 -4.56 -11.49 8.68
N LEU A 243 -3.24 -11.59 8.86
CA LEU A 243 -2.28 -10.48 8.75
C LEU A 243 -2.21 -9.93 7.32
N PHE A 244 -2.32 -10.79 6.31
CA PHE A 244 -2.46 -10.37 4.91
C PHE A 244 -3.71 -9.50 4.73
N CYS A 245 -4.88 -9.98 5.19
CA CYS A 245 -6.13 -9.25 5.01
C CYS A 245 -6.12 -7.97 5.82
N GLU A 246 -5.51 -7.97 7.00
CA GLU A 246 -5.31 -6.75 7.80
C GLU A 246 -4.39 -5.77 7.08
N GLY A 247 -3.25 -6.21 6.55
CA GLY A 247 -2.37 -5.37 5.72
C GLY A 247 -3.08 -4.81 4.50
N VAL A 248 -3.88 -5.61 3.80
CA VAL A 248 -4.68 -5.12 2.67
C VAL A 248 -5.76 -4.15 3.14
N LEU A 249 -6.55 -4.50 4.15
CA LEU A 249 -7.67 -3.67 4.60
C LEU A 249 -7.20 -2.33 5.20
N PHE A 250 -6.14 -2.36 6.00
CA PHE A 250 -5.59 -1.17 6.61
C PHE A 250 -4.76 -0.39 5.61
N CYS A 251 -3.77 -0.97 4.92
CA CYS A 251 -2.96 -0.19 3.99
C CYS A 251 -3.77 0.29 2.78
N ALA A 252 -4.84 -0.38 2.33
CA ALA A 252 -5.67 0.09 1.22
C ALA A 252 -6.84 1.00 1.68
N ASP A 253 -6.88 1.35 2.96
CA ASP A 253 -7.95 2.16 3.56
C ASP A 253 -9.35 1.63 3.29
N LEU A 254 -9.46 0.31 3.17
CA LEU A 254 -10.75 -0.37 3.07
C LEU A 254 -11.46 -0.37 4.43
N LYS A 255 -10.72 -0.12 5.51
CA LYS A 255 -11.25 0.09 6.85
C LYS A 255 -10.46 1.17 7.58
N LYS A 256 -11.18 2.13 8.17
CA LYS A 256 -10.63 2.97 9.24
C LYS A 256 -10.26 2.07 10.42
N PHE A 257 -9.27 2.46 11.21
CA PHE A 257 -9.03 1.86 12.52
C PHE A 257 -10.28 2.03 13.38
N GLN A 258 -11.21 1.09 13.29
CA GLN A 258 -12.35 1.04 14.19
C GLN A 258 -11.78 0.57 15.53
N GLN A 259 -12.01 1.34 16.59
CA GLN A 259 -12.05 0.77 17.92
C GLN A 259 -13.01 -0.41 17.84
N THR A 260 -12.51 -1.59 18.17
CA THR A 260 -13.36 -2.75 18.35
C THR A 260 -14.36 -2.38 19.43
N ASP A 261 -15.61 -2.16 19.05
CA ASP A 261 -16.69 -2.18 20.04
C ASP A 261 -16.61 -3.51 20.80
N ASP A 262 -16.57 -3.37 22.11
CA ASP A 262 -16.17 -4.33 23.13
C ASP A 262 -17.06 -5.59 23.25
N ASP A 263 -16.48 -6.57 23.96
CA ASP A 263 -17.12 -7.52 24.86
C ASP A 263 -18.15 -8.55 24.36
N SER A 264 -17.63 -9.78 24.17
CA SER A 264 -18.19 -10.91 24.92
C SER A 264 -17.07 -11.84 25.39
N ALA A 265 -16.42 -11.44 26.48
CA ALA A 265 -15.66 -12.34 27.32
C ALA A 265 -16.58 -13.43 27.89
N THR A 266 -16.69 -14.58 27.20
CA THR A 266 -17.07 -15.82 27.86
C THR A 266 -15.81 -16.48 28.38
N SER A 267 -15.50 -16.19 29.65
CA SER A 267 -14.51 -16.92 30.43
C SER A 267 -14.84 -18.41 30.43
N LYS A 268 -14.13 -19.22 29.63
CA LYS A 268 -14.11 -20.67 29.83
C LYS A 268 -13.05 -21.00 30.88
N PRO A 269 -13.38 -21.69 31.98
CA PRO A 269 -12.41 -22.01 33.02
C PRO A 269 -11.36 -23.00 32.50
N LYS A 270 -10.09 -22.72 32.79
CA LYS A 270 -8.94 -23.58 32.49
C LYS A 270 -9.13 -24.95 33.15
N LYS A 271 -9.34 -26.01 32.35
CA LYS A 271 -9.25 -27.40 32.84
C LYS A 271 -7.80 -27.69 33.24
N LYS A 272 -7.58 -27.94 34.54
CA LYS A 272 -6.32 -28.50 35.07
C LYS A 272 -6.05 -29.85 34.40
N ARG A 273 -4.90 -29.99 33.73
CA ARG A 273 -4.36 -31.30 33.31
C ARG A 273 -3.97 -32.09 34.56
N LYS A 274 -4.60 -33.24 34.79
CA LYS A 274 -4.09 -34.26 35.72
C LYS A 274 -2.83 -34.87 35.09
N LYS A 275 -1.74 -34.89 35.86
CA LYS A 275 -0.57 -35.73 35.57
C LYS A 275 -0.98 -37.19 35.81
N LEU A 276 -0.70 -38.05 34.83
CA LEU A 276 -0.49 -39.48 34.99
C LEU A 276 1.01 -39.70 34.84
#